data_AF-A0A9X1TK03-F1
#
_entry.id   AF-A0A9X1TK03-F1
#
_cell.length_a   1.000
_cell.length_b   1.000
_cell.length_c   1.000
_cell.angle_alpha   90.00
_cell.angle_beta   90.00
_cell.angle_gamma   90.00
#
_symmetry.space_group_name_H-M   'P 1'
#
loop_
_entity.id
_entity.type
_entity.pdbx_description
1 polymer ?
#
loop_
_entity_poly.entity_id
_entity_poly.type
_entity_poly.pdbx_seq_one_letter_code
_entity_poly.pdbx_strand_id
1 'polypeptide(L)'
;RGAAGVAFHPAAPVSVARVGGTYVLFTMAAGTEGLTTVTSYWACSPAGPWHGPTKDFSPALPPGGRVAAYNPQTHPELSGDGRLVLSYDVNWLETGDATAQLSRNVSLYRPRFVTLRVAPTR
;
A
#
# COMPACT_ATOMS: atom_id res chain seq x y z
N ARG A 1 14.36 32.53 19.72
CA ARG A 1 14.05 31.11 20.01
C ARG A 1 13.01 30.67 19.01
N GLY A 2 13.43 30.00 17.93
CA GLY A 2 12.50 29.50 16.91
C GLY A 2 11.97 28.14 17.34
N ALA A 3 10.66 28.00 17.46
CA ALA A 3 10.05 26.68 17.55
C ALA A 3 10.23 26.01 16.18
N ALA A 4 10.93 24.88 16.14
CA ALA A 4 10.93 24.02 14.97
C ALA A 4 9.51 23.47 14.82
N GLY A 5 8.77 23.99 13.85
CA GLY A 5 7.48 23.43 13.48
C GLY A 5 7.69 22.04 12.92
N VAL A 6 7.14 21.03 13.58
CA VAL A 6 7.03 19.69 13.02
C VAL A 6 6.03 19.79 11.87
N ALA A 7 6.54 19.82 10.64
CA ALA A 7 5.70 19.61 9.47
C ALA A 7 5.27 18.15 9.47
N PHE A 8 4.02 17.89 9.89
CA PHE A 8 3.38 16.62 9.58
C PHE A 8 3.19 16.57 8.05
N HIS A 9 4.11 15.92 7.34
CA HIS A 9 3.78 15.37 6.04
C HIS A 9 2.64 14.38 6.26
N PRO A 10 1.51 14.43 5.52
CA PRO A 10 0.53 13.36 5.57
C PRO A 10 1.26 12.09 5.14
N ALA A 11 1.64 11.27 6.13
CA ALA A 11 2.32 10.02 5.87
C ALA A 11 1.35 9.13 5.09
N ALA A 12 1.84 8.53 4.00
CA ALA A 12 1.06 7.52 3.31
C ALA A 12 0.65 6.45 4.33
N PRO A 13 -0.58 5.93 4.27
CA PRO A 13 -1.00 4.85 5.15
C PRO A 13 -0.02 3.68 5.05
N VAL A 14 0.20 3.04 6.19
CA VAL A 14 1.06 1.86 6.32
C VAL A 14 0.25 0.70 6.88
N SER A 15 0.54 -0.50 6.42
CA SER A 15 0.04 -1.74 7.03
C SER A 15 1.19 -2.69 7.32
N VAL A 16 1.05 -3.52 8.35
CA VAL A 16 2.10 -4.43 8.83
C VAL A 16 1.54 -5.84 8.93
N ALA A 17 2.32 -6.83 8.55
CA ALA A 17 2.04 -8.24 8.79
C ALA A 17 3.25 -8.96 9.39
N ARG A 18 3.01 -9.97 10.22
CA ARG A 18 4.05 -10.87 10.72
C ARG A 18 4.09 -12.13 9.84
N VAL A 19 5.22 -12.42 9.23
CA VAL A 19 5.42 -13.57 8.35
C VAL A 19 6.72 -14.28 8.73
N GLY A 20 6.63 -15.56 9.09
CA GLY A 20 7.82 -16.36 9.42
C GLY A 20 8.68 -15.81 10.57
N GLY A 21 8.08 -15.06 11.50
CA GLY A 21 8.79 -14.42 12.61
C GLY A 21 9.25 -12.98 12.34
N THR A 22 9.25 -12.54 11.09
CA THR A 22 9.63 -11.18 10.66
C THR A 22 8.39 -10.30 10.47
N TYR A 23 8.52 -9.00 10.71
CA TYR A 23 7.50 -8.02 10.39
C TYR A 23 7.77 -7.41 9.03
N VAL A 24 6.76 -7.33 8.18
CA VAL A 24 6.82 -6.69 6.87
C VAL A 24 5.81 -5.55 6.86
N LEU A 25 6.26 -4.35 6.49
CA LEU A 25 5.45 -3.16 6.34
C LEU A 25 5.24 -2.89 4.85
N PHE A 26 4.01 -2.55 4.47
CA PHE A 26 3.63 -2.13 3.12
C PHE A 26 3.13 -0.69 3.15
N THR A 27 3.55 0.09 2.16
CA THR A 27 3.07 1.46 1.94
C THR A 27 3.22 1.83 0.47
N MET A 28 2.68 2.98 0.05
CA MET A 28 2.91 3.49 -1.29
C MET A 28 4.33 4.02 -1.41
N ALA A 29 4.97 3.83 -2.58
CA ALA A 29 6.28 4.41 -2.87
C ALA A 29 6.28 5.94 -2.73
N ALA A 30 7.45 6.54 -2.52
CA ALA A 30 7.57 7.98 -2.39
C ALA A 30 7.38 8.70 -3.75
N GLY A 31 7.02 9.98 -3.71
CA GLY A 31 6.89 10.81 -4.90
C GLY A 31 5.77 10.33 -5.83
N THR A 32 5.95 10.51 -7.14
CA THR A 32 4.92 10.19 -8.15
C THR A 32 4.72 8.70 -8.34
N GLU A 33 5.72 7.87 -8.01
CA GLU A 33 5.59 6.41 -8.06
C GLU A 33 4.55 5.88 -7.07
N GLY A 34 4.30 6.62 -5.99
CA GLY A 34 3.27 6.31 -4.99
C GLY A 34 1.83 6.29 -5.52
N LEU A 35 1.60 6.68 -6.78
CA LEU A 35 0.30 6.52 -7.44
C LEU A 35 0.08 5.10 -7.96
N THR A 36 1.14 4.34 -8.21
CA THR A 36 1.06 3.05 -8.92
C THR A 36 1.87 1.93 -8.26
N THR A 37 2.67 2.24 -7.23
CA THR A 37 3.67 1.33 -6.69
C THR A 37 3.52 1.21 -5.18
N VAL A 38 3.38 -0.03 -4.71
CA VAL A 38 3.50 -0.40 -3.30
C VAL A 38 4.94 -0.83 -3.04
N THR A 39 5.54 -0.32 -1.99
CA THR A 39 6.88 -0.70 -1.52
C THR A 39 6.80 -1.41 -0.17
N SER A 40 7.87 -2.11 0.19
CA SER A 40 7.94 -2.91 1.41
C SER A 40 9.22 -2.74 2.20
N TYR A 41 9.08 -2.79 3.53
CA TYR A 41 10.16 -2.74 4.52
C TYR A 41 10.03 -3.93 5.46
N TRP A 42 11.09 -4.29 6.19
CA TRP A 42 11.04 -5.36 7.18
C TRP A 42 11.74 -5.03 8.49
N ALA A 43 11.37 -5.72 9.56
CA ALA A 43 12.00 -5.61 10.87
C ALA A 43 11.87 -6.93 11.66
N CYS A 44 12.80 -7.16 12.60
CA CYS A 44 12.69 -8.28 13.55
C CYS A 44 11.67 -8.03 14.67
N SER A 45 11.24 -6.78 14.86
CA SER A 45 10.32 -6.32 15.92
C SER A 45 9.30 -5.34 15.32
N PRO A 46 8.05 -5.28 15.82
CA PRO A 46 7.06 -4.33 15.29
C PRO A 46 7.46 -2.87 15.57
N ALA A 47 8.37 -2.64 16.52
CA ALA A 47 8.92 -1.32 16.83
C ALA A 47 10.15 -0.96 15.97
N GLY A 48 10.62 -1.86 15.10
CA GLY A 48 11.85 -1.69 14.33
C GLY A 48 13.12 -2.19 15.06
N PRO A 49 14.32 -1.83 14.56
CA PRO A 49 14.56 -0.94 13.43
C PRO A 49 14.00 -1.50 12.11
N TRP A 50 13.43 -0.62 11.29
CA TRP A 50 12.91 -0.99 9.96
C TRP A 50 14.01 -0.87 8.91
N HIS A 51 14.10 -1.86 8.04
CA HIS A 51 15.06 -1.98 6.95
C HIS A 51 14.35 -1.95 5.60
N GLY A 52 14.95 -1.29 4.62
CA GLY A 52 14.42 -1.19 3.26
C GLY A 52 14.58 0.21 2.65
N PRO A 53 13.87 0.49 1.54
CA PRO A 53 12.88 -0.38 0.88
C PRO A 53 13.52 -1.66 0.33
N THR A 54 12.75 -2.75 0.29
CA THR A 54 13.27 -4.09 -0.07
C THR A 54 12.65 -4.67 -1.33
N LYS A 55 11.36 -4.42 -1.57
CA LYS A 55 10.71 -4.82 -2.82
C LYS A 55 9.54 -3.91 -3.15
N ASP A 56 9.47 -3.57 -4.42
CA ASP A 56 8.34 -2.87 -5.02
C ASP A 56 7.49 -3.83 -5.86
N PHE A 57 6.20 -3.54 -5.92
CA PHE A 57 5.31 -4.11 -6.90
C PHE A 57 4.22 -3.11 -7.31
N SER A 58 3.74 -3.26 -8.54
CA SER A 58 2.61 -2.47 -9.03
C SER A 58 1.34 -3.32 -8.97
N PRO A 59 0.37 -3.01 -8.10
CA PRO A 59 -0.91 -3.70 -8.11
C PRO A 59 -1.66 -3.46 -9.44
N ALA A 60 -2.54 -4.39 -9.80
CA ALA A 60 -3.32 -4.30 -11.03
C ALA A 60 -4.32 -3.14 -10.98
N LEU A 61 -4.17 -2.18 -11.87
CA LEU A 61 -5.09 -1.04 -11.99
C LEU A 61 -6.17 -1.30 -13.04
N PRO A 62 -7.42 -0.84 -12.83
CA PRO A 62 -8.44 -0.92 -13.86
C PRO A 62 -8.01 -0.17 -15.14
N PRO A 63 -8.31 -0.73 -16.33
CA PRO A 63 -7.96 -0.10 -17.59
C PRO A 63 -8.86 1.12 -17.88
N GLY A 64 -8.38 2.03 -18.74
CA GLY A 64 -9.22 3.07 -19.36
C GLY A 64 -9.30 4.42 -18.63
N GLY A 65 -8.42 4.71 -17.67
CA GLY A 65 -8.36 6.04 -17.05
C GLY A 65 -7.07 6.31 -16.27
N ARG A 66 -6.84 7.58 -15.89
CA ARG A 66 -5.78 7.97 -14.95
C ARG A 66 -6.18 7.58 -13.53
N VAL A 67 -5.75 6.42 -13.08
CA VAL A 67 -6.09 5.85 -11.75
C VAL A 67 -4.86 5.72 -10.86
N ALA A 68 -5.08 5.79 -9.55
CA ALA A 68 -4.06 5.57 -8.54
C ALA A 68 -4.50 4.48 -7.56
N ALA A 69 -3.57 3.60 -7.20
CA ALA A 69 -3.72 2.74 -6.03
C ALA A 69 -3.39 3.52 -4.77
N TYR A 70 -4.02 3.17 -3.65
CA TYR A 70 -3.69 3.71 -2.34
C TYR A 70 -4.11 2.75 -1.23
N ASN A 71 -3.72 3.08 0.01
CA ASN A 71 -4.14 2.37 1.22
C ASN A 71 -3.91 0.84 1.17
N PRO A 72 -2.66 0.38 1.03
CA PRO A 72 -2.37 -1.05 1.12
C PRO A 72 -2.72 -1.56 2.52
N GLN A 73 -3.55 -2.60 2.62
CA GLN A 73 -3.96 -3.21 3.89
C GLN A 73 -3.65 -4.71 3.91
N THR A 74 -3.00 -5.18 4.97
CA THR A 74 -2.69 -6.59 5.18
C THR A 74 -3.90 -7.32 5.74
N HIS A 75 -4.11 -8.56 5.27
CA HIS A 75 -5.17 -9.45 5.73
C HIS A 75 -4.60 -10.77 6.27
N PRO A 76 -4.02 -10.79 7.49
CA PRO A 76 -3.49 -12.02 8.10
C PRO A 76 -4.53 -13.14 8.18
N GLU A 77 -5.80 -12.79 8.36
CA GLU A 77 -6.95 -13.70 8.42
C GLU A 77 -7.25 -14.41 7.09
N LEU A 78 -6.81 -13.84 5.97
CA LEU A 78 -6.90 -14.44 4.64
C LEU A 78 -5.55 -15.02 4.16
N SER A 79 -4.51 -14.88 4.98
CA SER A 79 -3.14 -15.27 4.67
C SER A 79 -2.81 -16.66 5.23
N GLY A 80 -1.85 -17.36 4.62
CA GLY A 80 -1.50 -18.73 4.98
C GLY A 80 -0.50 -19.36 4.01
N ASP A 81 0.15 -20.45 4.40
CA ASP A 81 1.05 -21.25 3.54
C ASP A 81 2.12 -20.43 2.79
N GLY A 82 2.76 -19.48 3.49
CA GLY A 82 3.79 -18.61 2.93
C GLY A 82 3.27 -17.52 1.99
N ARG A 83 1.96 -17.31 1.94
CA ARG A 83 1.30 -16.25 1.17
C ARG A 83 0.75 -15.17 2.10
N LEU A 84 0.81 -13.94 1.62
CA LEU A 84 0.21 -12.77 2.25
C LEU A 84 -0.88 -12.22 1.31
N VAL A 85 -2.06 -11.96 1.85
CA VAL A 85 -3.12 -11.25 1.13
C VAL A 85 -3.06 -9.77 1.51
N LEU A 86 -3.01 -8.92 0.49
CA LEU A 86 -3.06 -7.48 0.62
C LEU A 86 -4.27 -6.96 -0.15
N SER A 87 -5.01 -6.01 0.40
CA SER A 87 -5.94 -5.21 -0.37
C SER A 87 -5.37 -3.82 -0.64
N TYR A 88 -5.92 -3.15 -1.64
CA TYR A 88 -5.67 -1.75 -1.95
C TYR A 88 -6.93 -1.13 -2.53
N ASP A 89 -7.07 0.16 -2.29
CA ASP A 89 -8.12 0.97 -2.87
C ASP A 89 -7.65 1.60 -4.19
N VAL A 90 -8.60 2.02 -5.02
CA VAL A 90 -8.32 2.71 -6.30
C VAL A 90 -9.11 4.01 -6.37
N ASN A 91 -8.44 5.08 -6.74
CA ASN A 91 -9.07 6.37 -7.01
C ASN A 91 -8.79 6.84 -8.45
N TRP A 92 -9.70 7.60 -9.04
CA TRP A 92 -9.45 8.30 -10.31
C TRP A 92 -8.81 9.65 -10.02
N LEU A 93 -7.80 10.00 -10.80
CA LEU A 93 -7.03 11.24 -10.65
C LEU A 93 -7.64 12.41 -11.44
N GLU A 94 -8.58 12.13 -12.34
CA GLU A 94 -9.33 13.16 -13.06
C GLU A 94 -10.38 13.75 -12.11
N THR A 95 -10.35 15.05 -11.85
CA THR A 95 -11.19 15.68 -10.80
C THR A 95 -12.58 16.13 -11.30
N GLY A 96 -12.81 16.13 -12.62
CA GLY A 96 -14.13 16.42 -13.20
C GLY A 96 -15.01 15.18 -13.16
N ASP A 97 -16.16 15.25 -12.49
CA ASP A 97 -17.13 14.16 -12.32
C ASP A 97 -16.63 12.84 -11.68
N ALA A 98 -15.36 12.69 -11.30
CA ALA A 98 -14.84 11.44 -10.75
C ALA A 98 -15.60 10.93 -9.53
N THR A 99 -15.94 11.79 -8.57
CA THR A 99 -16.73 11.36 -7.39
C THR A 99 -18.10 10.83 -7.81
N ALA A 100 -18.74 11.44 -8.83
CA ALA A 100 -20.02 11.00 -9.37
C ALA A 100 -19.89 9.71 -10.20
N GLN A 101 -18.82 9.53 -10.97
CA GLN A 101 -18.60 8.33 -11.78
C GLN A 101 -18.15 7.12 -10.94
N LEU A 102 -17.25 7.31 -9.97
CA LEU A 102 -16.80 6.25 -9.05
C LEU A 102 -17.96 5.72 -8.21
N SER A 103 -18.76 6.61 -7.62
CA SER A 103 -19.87 6.21 -6.74
C SER A 103 -21.01 5.53 -7.49
N ARG A 104 -21.14 5.76 -8.81
CA ARG A 104 -22.17 5.13 -9.66
C ARG A 104 -21.84 3.70 -10.07
N ASN A 105 -20.57 3.28 -9.95
CA ASN A 105 -20.15 1.94 -10.31
C ASN A 105 -19.30 1.31 -9.21
N VAL A 106 -19.94 0.49 -8.36
CA VAL A 106 -19.28 -0.28 -7.30
C VAL A 106 -18.19 -1.22 -7.83
N SER A 107 -18.21 -1.54 -9.13
CA SER A 107 -17.13 -2.33 -9.71
C SER A 107 -15.81 -1.56 -9.82
N LEU A 108 -15.87 -0.23 -9.77
CA LEU A 108 -14.73 0.67 -9.77
C LEU A 108 -14.32 1.04 -8.33
N TYR A 109 -15.28 1.28 -7.45
CA TYR A 109 -15.06 1.69 -6.06
C TYR A 109 -15.24 0.53 -5.05
N ARG A 110 -14.34 -0.45 -5.13
CA ARG A 110 -14.24 -1.57 -4.19
C ARG A 110 -12.78 -1.89 -3.90
N PRO A 111 -12.44 -2.44 -2.73
CA PRO A 111 -11.11 -2.96 -2.48
C PRO A 111 -10.77 -4.04 -3.50
N ARG A 112 -9.52 -4.03 -3.95
CA ARG A 112 -8.94 -5.04 -4.83
C ARG A 112 -7.89 -5.80 -4.05
N PHE A 113 -7.72 -7.07 -4.36
CA PHE A 113 -6.83 -7.96 -3.62
C PHE A 113 -5.68 -8.43 -4.49
N VAL A 114 -4.51 -8.59 -3.87
CA VAL A 114 -3.33 -9.22 -4.44
C VAL A 114 -2.78 -10.24 -3.45
N THR A 115 -2.33 -11.38 -3.95
CA THR A 115 -1.64 -12.39 -3.14
C THR A 115 -0.15 -12.32 -3.43
N LEU A 116 0.63 -12.13 -2.38
CA LEU A 116 2.09 -12.01 -2.42
C LEU A 116 2.72 -13.27 -1.83
N ARG A 117 3.92 -13.60 -2.31
CA ARG A 117 4.80 -14.56 -1.62
C ARG A 117 5.91 -13.77 -0.97
N VAL A 118 6.07 -13.95 0.34
CA VAL A 118 7.17 -13.34 1.08
C VAL A 118 8.34 -14.32 1.05
N ALA A 119 9.49 -13.87 0.58
CA ALA A 119 10.72 -14.62 0.55
C ALA A 119 11.81 -13.81 1.28
N PRO A 120 12.84 -14.47 1.83
CA PRO A 120 13.99 -13.78 2.39
C PRO A 120 14.60 -12.81 1.37
N THR A 121 15.00 -11.63 1.84
CA THR A 121 15.80 -10.70 1.05
C THR A 121 17.17 -11.32 0.78
N ARG A 122 17.61 -11.28 -0.48
CA ARG A 122 18.92 -11.79 -0.90
C ARG A 122 20.03 -10.79 -0.62
#